data_AF-A0A9E5TFD6-F1
#
_entry.id   AF-A0A9E5TFD6-F1
#
_cell.length_a   1.000
_cell.length_b   1.000
_cell.length_c   1.000
_cell.angle_alpha   90.00
_cell.angle_beta   90.00
_cell.angle_gamma   90.00
#
_symmetry.space_group_name_H-M   'P 1'
#
loop_
_entity.id
_entity.type
_entity.pdbx_description
1 polymer ?
#
loop_
_entity_poly.entity_id
_entity_poly.type
_entity_poly.pdbx_seq_one_letter_code
_entity_poly.pdbx_strand_id
1 'polypeptide(L)'
;MQKAYPGARKWCDAIVLAYSGFGKGILVPFTCPNGPKGKCHYAMNPECTYDSPADMVLLFETKVGWNRRAGPKLFTFDNHDPKGGLVLLNDGTVKFIRTEEELKQLRWK
;
A
#
# COMPACT_ATOMS: atom_id res chain seq x y z
N MET A 1 -7.03 4.41 -23.78
CA MET A 1 -7.28 4.90 -22.41
C MET A 1 -5.94 5.03 -21.72
N GLN A 2 -5.59 6.21 -21.20
CA GLN A 2 -4.35 6.39 -20.46
C GLN A 2 -4.49 5.63 -19.12
N LYS A 3 -3.66 4.61 -18.91
CA LYS A 3 -3.66 3.89 -17.64
C LYS A 3 -2.94 4.77 -16.63
N ALA A 4 -3.67 5.21 -15.61
CA ALA A 4 -3.14 6.06 -14.56
C ALA A 4 -3.60 5.53 -13.22
N TYR A 5 -2.70 5.56 -12.23
CA TYR A 5 -3.12 5.33 -10.85
C TYR A 5 -4.00 6.48 -10.36
N PRO A 6 -4.93 6.22 -9.43
CA PRO A 6 -5.67 7.29 -8.79
C PRO A 6 -4.70 8.23 -8.08
N GLY A 7 -5.07 9.52 -8.01
CA GLY A 7 -4.26 10.49 -7.28
C GLY A 7 -4.05 10.05 -5.82
N ALA A 8 -2.81 10.06 -5.34
CA ALA A 8 -2.43 9.52 -4.04
C ALA A 8 -3.17 10.12 -2.82
N ARG A 9 -3.93 11.22 -2.96
CA ARG A 9 -4.77 11.79 -1.89
C ARG A 9 -6.17 11.16 -1.79
N LYS A 10 -6.59 10.37 -2.78
CA LYS A 10 -7.94 9.80 -2.91
C LYS A 10 -7.91 8.35 -3.37
N TRP A 11 -6.77 7.65 -3.20
CA TRP A 11 -6.58 6.32 -3.76
C TRP A 11 -7.46 5.25 -3.10
N CYS A 12 -7.69 5.34 -1.79
CA CYS A 12 -8.63 4.46 -1.10
C CYS A 12 -10.06 4.71 -1.59
N ASP A 13 -10.46 5.98 -1.73
CA ASP A 13 -11.80 6.35 -2.22
C ASP A 13 -12.02 5.84 -3.66
N ALA A 14 -11.01 5.97 -4.52
CA ALA A 14 -11.07 5.52 -5.90
C ALA A 14 -11.25 4.00 -6.00
N ILE A 15 -10.53 3.23 -5.17
CA ILE A 15 -10.70 1.77 -5.12
C ILE A 15 -12.08 1.43 -4.55
N VAL A 16 -12.53 2.03 -3.45
CA VAL A 16 -13.88 1.80 -2.92
C VAL A 16 -14.95 2.11 -3.97
N LEU A 17 -14.82 3.20 -4.72
CA LEU A 17 -15.76 3.53 -5.78
C LEU A 17 -15.74 2.47 -6.90
N ALA A 18 -14.56 2.08 -7.36
CA ALA A 18 -14.38 1.07 -8.41
C ALA A 18 -14.97 -0.30 -8.02
N TYR A 19 -14.92 -0.65 -6.74
CA TYR A 19 -15.42 -1.93 -6.23
C TYR A 19 -16.80 -1.84 -5.55
N SER A 20 -17.46 -0.67 -5.55
CA SER A 20 -18.72 -0.44 -4.83
C SER A 20 -19.88 -1.34 -5.28
N GLY A 21 -19.82 -1.88 -6.50
CA GLY A 21 -20.79 -2.86 -7.02
C GLY A 21 -20.59 -4.30 -6.52
N PHE A 22 -19.50 -4.62 -5.83
CA PHE A 22 -19.12 -6.00 -5.46
C PHE A 22 -19.64 -6.46 -4.07
N GLY A 23 -20.48 -5.66 -3.40
CA GLY A 23 -21.18 -6.07 -2.17
C GLY A 23 -20.44 -5.74 -0.84
N LYS A 24 -20.89 -6.36 0.25
CA LYS A 24 -20.36 -6.11 1.62
C LYS A 24 -18.89 -6.57 1.71
N GLY A 25 -18.08 -5.86 2.50
CA GLY A 25 -16.68 -6.24 2.74
C GLY A 25 -15.64 -5.51 1.89
N ILE A 26 -16.02 -4.42 1.22
CA ILE A 26 -15.12 -3.62 0.37
C ILE A 26 -13.86 -3.08 1.09
N LEU A 27 -13.91 -3.01 2.42
CA LEU A 27 -12.79 -2.54 3.23
C LEU A 27 -11.82 -3.66 3.63
N VAL A 28 -12.20 -4.93 3.50
CA VAL A 28 -11.37 -6.08 3.89
C VAL A 28 -9.99 -6.06 3.23
N PRO A 29 -9.85 -5.76 1.92
CA PRO A 29 -8.53 -5.70 1.28
C PRO A 29 -7.61 -4.60 1.82
N PHE A 30 -8.18 -3.58 2.47
CA PHE A 30 -7.41 -2.47 3.01
C PHE A 30 -6.87 -2.73 4.41
N THR A 31 -7.35 -3.77 5.09
CA THR A 31 -7.08 -3.99 6.50
C THR A 31 -6.17 -5.18 6.73
N CYS A 32 -5.14 -5.02 7.57
CA CYS A 32 -4.41 -6.16 8.10
C CYS A 32 -5.27 -6.85 9.19
N PRO A 33 -5.54 -8.17 9.09
CA PRO A 33 -6.35 -8.88 10.09
C PRO A 33 -5.77 -8.88 11.50
N ASN A 34 -4.44 -8.89 11.59
CA ASN A 34 -3.69 -8.94 12.85
C ASN A 34 -3.30 -7.55 13.36
N GLY A 35 -3.50 -6.51 12.56
CA GLY A 35 -3.14 -5.14 12.92
C GLY A 35 -4.20 -4.44 13.77
N PRO A 36 -3.91 -3.23 14.27
CA PRO A 36 -4.90 -2.42 15.01
C PRO A 36 -6.16 -2.17 14.17
N LYS A 37 -7.34 -2.10 14.80
CA LYS A 37 -8.58 -1.80 14.06
C LYS A 37 -8.52 -0.42 13.38
N GLY A 38 -8.98 -0.35 12.14
CA GLY A 38 -9.26 0.91 11.44
C GLY A 38 -9.53 0.71 9.95
N LYS A 39 -9.52 1.80 9.17
CA LYS A 39 -10.06 1.80 7.80
C LYS A 39 -9.09 1.27 6.74
N CYS A 40 -7.79 1.52 6.89
CA CYS A 40 -6.76 1.03 5.97
C CYS A 40 -5.39 1.01 6.66
N HIS A 41 -4.58 -0.01 6.36
CA HIS A 41 -3.22 -0.21 6.85
C HIS A 41 -2.16 0.04 5.79
N TYR A 42 -2.52 0.67 4.67
CA TYR A 42 -1.60 0.90 3.56
C TYR A 42 -1.46 2.39 3.25
N ALA A 43 -0.34 2.74 2.63
CA ALA A 43 -0.11 4.03 2.01
C ALA A 43 0.35 3.84 0.57
N MET A 44 0.08 4.85 -0.26
CA MET A 44 0.55 4.90 -1.64
C MET A 44 1.84 5.71 -1.75
N ASN A 45 2.81 5.22 -2.51
CA ASN A 45 3.99 5.98 -2.90
C ASN A 45 3.61 7.04 -3.94
N PRO A 46 3.68 8.35 -3.63
CA PRO A 46 3.29 9.40 -4.58
C PRO A 46 4.23 9.54 -5.78
N GLU A 47 5.42 8.95 -5.72
CA GLU A 47 6.42 8.99 -6.79
C GLU A 47 6.20 7.86 -7.82
N CYS A 48 5.38 6.86 -7.47
CA CYS A 48 5.07 5.74 -8.36
C CYS A 48 3.92 6.09 -9.30
N THR A 49 4.19 6.01 -10.60
CA THR A 49 3.25 6.22 -11.69
C THR A 49 3.05 4.91 -12.44
N TYR A 50 2.06 4.86 -13.33
CA TYR A 50 1.83 3.66 -14.13
C TYR A 50 3.06 3.24 -14.96
N ASP A 51 3.81 4.23 -15.46
CA ASP A 51 5.00 4.02 -16.30
C ASP A 51 6.31 3.90 -15.49
N SER A 52 6.23 3.89 -14.16
CA SER A 52 7.40 3.69 -13.30
C SER A 52 8.01 2.29 -13.48
N PRO A 53 9.29 2.08 -13.09
CA PRO A 53 9.91 0.77 -13.13
C PRO A 53 9.09 -0.30 -12.42
N ALA A 54 9.11 -1.52 -12.95
CA ALA A 54 8.38 -2.69 -12.43
C ALA A 54 8.64 -2.95 -10.93
N ASP A 55 9.89 -2.74 -10.50
CA ASP A 55 10.36 -2.98 -9.14
C ASP A 55 10.14 -1.79 -8.19
N MET A 56 9.46 -0.71 -8.64
CA MET A 56 9.16 0.44 -7.80
C MET A 56 8.01 0.14 -6.82
N VAL A 57 8.14 0.59 -5.58
CA VAL A 57 7.09 0.50 -4.57
C VAL A 57 5.86 1.33 -4.97
N LEU A 58 4.69 0.68 -5.04
CA LEU A 58 3.39 1.31 -5.30
C LEU A 58 2.59 1.50 -4.00
N LEU A 59 2.30 0.41 -3.29
CA LEU A 59 1.66 0.43 -1.97
C LEU A 59 2.56 -0.22 -0.93
N PHE A 60 2.43 0.20 0.32
CA PHE A 60 3.19 -0.39 1.42
C PHE A 60 2.40 -0.29 2.72
N GLU A 61 2.65 -1.24 3.63
CA GLU A 61 2.02 -1.25 4.95
C GLU A 61 2.51 -0.10 5.83
N THR A 62 1.57 0.48 6.55
CA THR A 62 1.77 1.58 7.50
C THR A 62 0.85 1.42 8.69
N LYS A 63 1.00 2.30 9.69
CA LYS A 63 -0.02 2.47 10.73
C LYS A 63 -1.38 2.85 10.12
N VAL A 64 -2.44 2.62 10.87
CA VAL A 64 -3.81 2.84 10.40
C VAL A 64 -4.06 4.27 9.90
N GLY A 65 -4.80 4.40 8.80
CA GLY A 65 -5.24 5.69 8.27
C GLY A 65 -6.09 5.53 7.01
N TRP A 66 -6.45 6.63 6.36
CA TRP A 66 -7.20 6.63 5.09
C TRP A 66 -6.51 7.55 4.09
N ASN A 67 -6.37 7.11 2.84
CA ASN A 67 -5.63 7.83 1.78
C ASN A 67 -4.22 8.25 2.20
N ARG A 68 -3.53 7.44 3.02
CA ARG A 68 -2.15 7.74 3.41
C ARG A 68 -1.27 7.69 2.18
N ARG A 69 -0.29 8.59 2.14
CA ARG A 69 0.75 8.66 1.10
C ARG A 69 2.05 9.17 1.69
N ALA A 70 3.15 8.51 1.37
CA ALA A 70 4.50 8.90 1.75
C ALA A 70 5.52 7.96 1.08
N GLY A 71 6.79 8.12 1.42
CA GLY A 71 7.83 7.13 1.17
C GLY A 71 8.12 6.25 2.41
N PRO A 72 9.34 5.68 2.49
CA PRO A 72 9.67 4.58 3.41
C PRO A 72 9.51 4.93 4.90
N LYS A 73 9.60 6.22 5.27
CA LYS A 73 9.49 6.67 6.67
C LYS A 73 8.16 6.34 7.35
N LEU A 74 7.11 6.04 6.57
CA LEU A 74 5.80 5.66 7.12
C LEU A 74 5.59 4.14 7.22
N PHE A 75 6.52 3.34 6.69
CA PHE A 75 6.45 1.89 6.75
C PHE A 75 6.41 1.42 8.21
N THR A 76 5.63 0.38 8.50
CA THR A 76 5.58 -0.22 9.83
C THR A 76 5.85 -1.71 9.76
N PHE A 77 6.67 -2.19 10.70
CA PHE A 77 6.97 -3.62 10.88
C PHE A 77 6.08 -4.26 11.96
N ASP A 78 5.20 -3.49 12.60
CA ASP A 78 4.53 -3.88 13.84
C ASP A 78 3.11 -4.42 13.62
N ASN A 79 2.64 -4.51 12.37
CA ASN A 79 1.30 -5.03 12.06
C ASN A 79 1.22 -6.57 12.15
N HIS A 80 2.36 -7.26 12.18
CA HIS A 80 2.47 -8.72 12.11
C HIS A 80 3.37 -9.29 13.21
N ASP A 81 3.13 -10.55 13.57
CA ASP A 81 4.01 -11.38 14.39
C ASP A 81 4.23 -12.72 13.66
N PRO A 82 5.46 -13.02 13.16
CA PRO A 82 6.70 -12.27 13.33
C PRO A 82 6.68 -10.91 12.62
N LYS A 83 7.47 -9.96 13.15
CA LYS A 83 7.54 -8.57 12.66
C LYS A 83 7.86 -8.49 11.17
N GLY A 84 7.18 -7.56 10.50
CA GLY A 84 7.32 -7.28 9.09
C GLY A 84 6.14 -6.50 8.54
N GLY A 85 6.10 -6.32 7.22
CA GLY A 85 4.98 -5.69 6.53
C GLY A 85 5.01 -5.92 5.03
N LEU A 86 3.86 -5.81 4.39
CA LEU A 86 3.71 -6.00 2.95
C LEU A 86 4.09 -4.75 2.15
N VAL A 87 4.69 -4.99 0.99
CA VAL A 87 4.96 -4.02 -0.07
C VAL A 87 4.42 -4.58 -1.37
N LEU A 88 3.64 -3.78 -2.10
CA LEU A 88 3.23 -4.04 -3.47
C LEU A 88 4.10 -3.24 -4.43
N LEU A 89 4.69 -3.92 -5.41
CA LEU A 89 5.49 -3.34 -6.48
C LEU A 89 4.62 -2.99 -7.69
N ASN A 90 5.15 -2.15 -8.58
CA ASN A 90 4.43 -1.63 -9.74
C ASN A 90 4.01 -2.73 -10.74
N ASP A 91 4.74 -3.84 -10.78
CA ASP A 91 4.41 -5.02 -11.59
C ASP A 91 3.31 -5.92 -10.98
N GLY A 92 2.83 -5.59 -9.79
CA GLY A 92 1.85 -6.40 -9.05
C GLY A 92 2.48 -7.42 -8.09
N THR A 93 3.81 -7.54 -8.04
CA THR A 93 4.50 -8.42 -7.10
C THR A 93 4.33 -7.92 -5.67
N VAL A 94 4.00 -8.83 -4.75
CA VAL A 94 3.93 -8.55 -3.31
C VAL A 94 5.14 -9.12 -2.60
N LYS A 95 5.79 -8.31 -1.75
CA LYS A 95 6.92 -8.70 -0.90
C LYS A 95 6.58 -8.50 0.57
N PHE A 96 7.04 -9.42 1.42
CA PHE A 96 7.00 -9.25 2.87
C PHE A 96 8.38 -8.84 3.37
N ILE A 97 8.48 -7.61 3.88
CA ILE A 97 9.72 -6.97 4.32
C ILE A 97 9.85 -7.14 5.83
N ARG A 98 10.97 -7.69 6.29
CA ARG A 98 11.25 -8.05 7.68
C ARG A 98 12.25 -7.11 8.34
N THR A 99 13.17 -6.52 7.58
CA THR A 99 14.24 -5.68 8.13
C THR A 99 14.29 -4.29 7.51
N GLU A 100 14.96 -3.37 8.20
CA GLU A 100 15.23 -2.04 7.64
C GLU A 100 16.15 -2.10 6.41
N GLU A 101 17.08 -3.05 6.38
CA GLU A 101 18.01 -3.24 5.26
C GLU A 101 17.25 -3.64 3.99
N GLU A 102 16.32 -4.59 4.09
CA GLU A 102 15.42 -4.96 3.00
C GLU A 102 14.58 -3.76 2.54
N LEU A 103 14.05 -2.97 3.49
CA LEU A 103 13.26 -1.76 3.17
C LEU A 103 14.08 -0.70 2.42
N LYS A 104 15.34 -0.50 2.81
CA LYS A 104 16.28 0.48 2.21
C LYS A 104 16.71 0.07 0.79
N GLN A 105 16.67 -1.23 0.46
CA GLN A 105 17.01 -1.74 -0.87
C GLN A 105 15.89 -1.58 -1.91
N LEU A 106 14.66 -1.27 -1.48
CA LEU A 106 13.55 -1.08 -2.39
C LEU A 106 13.68 0.22 -3.19
N ARG A 107 13.15 0.21 -4.42
CA ARG A 107 13.09 1.40 -5.27
C ARG A 107 11.87 2.25 -4.89
N TRP A 108 12.12 3.44 -4.36
CA TRP A 108 11.07 4.40 -3.94
C TRP A 108 10.89 5.57 -4.92
N LYS A 109 11.88 5.81 -5.79
CA LYS A 109 11.93 6.85 -6.82
C LYS A 109 12.62 6.33 -8.07
#